data_AF-A0A659PNW2-F1
#
_entry.id   AF-A0A659PNW2-F1
#
_cell.length_a   1.000
_cell.length_b   1.000
_cell.length_c   1.000
_cell.angle_alpha   90.00
_cell.angle_beta   90.00
_cell.angle_gamma   90.00
#
_symmetry.space_group_name_H-M   'P 1'
#
loop_
_entity.id
_entity.type
_entity.pdbx_description
1 polymer ?
#
loop_
_entity_poly.entity_id
_entity_poly.type
_entity_poly.pdbx_seq_one_letter_code
_entity_poly.pdbx_strand_id
1 'polypeptide(L)' 'MNRNSFLAATASLPLFILLAGCAPMHDTRQSLTQQTPSSHVDSSLPAALKNGWPDSQWWKAYHDAQLDALIDNA' A
#
# COMPACT_ATOMS: atom_id res chain seq x y z
N MET A 1 30.59 43.34 12.50
CA MET A 1 29.88 42.54 13.53
C MET A 1 28.82 41.71 12.81
N ASN A 2 29.21 40.55 12.25
CA ASN A 2 28.33 39.76 11.36
C ASN A 2 28.49 38.24 11.62
N ARG A 3 29.26 37.86 12.65
CA ARG A 3 29.64 36.47 12.94
C ARG A 3 28.42 35.61 13.25
N ASN A 4 27.43 36.18 13.94
CA ASN A 4 26.19 35.50 14.31
C ASN A 4 25.30 35.21 13.10
N SER A 5 25.27 36.09 12.09
CA SER A 5 24.54 35.87 10.84
C SER A 5 25.19 34.78 9.98
N PHE A 6 26.53 34.73 9.98
CA PHE A 6 27.27 33.66 9.31
C PHE A 6 27.07 32.30 9.98
N LEU A 7 27.03 32.26 11.32
CA LEU A 7 26.71 31.05 12.10
C LEU A 7 25.26 30.58 11.91
N ALA A 8 24.30 31.51 11.87
CA ALA A 8 22.90 31.19 11.61
C ALA A 8 22.68 30.66 10.18
N ALA A 9 23.38 31.21 9.19
CA ALA A 9 23.30 30.75 7.80
C ALA A 9 23.99 29.41 7.54
N THR A 10 25.03 29.07 8.32
CA THR A 10 25.69 27.75 8.22
C THR A 10 24.92 26.65 8.92
N ALA A 11 24.19 26.96 9.99
CA ALA A 11 23.35 25.98 10.70
C ALA A 11 22.07 25.60 9.94
N SER A 12 21.56 26.47 9.07
CA SER A 12 20.33 26.21 8.30
C SER A 12 20.56 25.32 7.06
N LEU A 13 21.75 25.36 6.46
CA LEU A 13 22.09 24.57 5.27
C LEU A 13 21.94 23.03 5.47
N PRO A 14 22.45 22.40 6.55
CA PRO A 14 22.29 20.95 6.74
C PRO A 14 20.84 20.55 7.02
N LEU A 15 20.04 21.44 7.62
CA LEU A 15 18.62 21.19 7.89
C LEU A 15 17.82 21.05 6.59
N PHE A 16 18.08 21.90 5.59
CA PHE A 16 17.43 21.78 4.28
C PHE A 16 17.86 20.53 3.50
N ILE A 17 19.12 20.10 3.62
CA ILE A 17 19.61 18.88 2.98
C ILE A 17 18.96 17.63 3.58
N LEU A 18 18.73 17.61 4.90
CA LEU A 18 18.01 16.52 5.58
C LEU A 18 16.55 16.42 5.14
N LEU A 19 15.88 17.54 4.86
CA LEU A 19 14.50 17.55 4.35
C LEU A 19 14.40 17.20 2.84
N ALA A 20 15.47 17.44 2.07
CA ALA A 20 15.51 17.15 0.64
C ALA A 20 15.77 15.67 0.30
N GLY A 21 16.04 14.82 1.31
CA GLY A 21 16.03 13.36 1.20
C GLY A 21 14.61 12.80 1.03
N CYS A 22 13.82 13.36 0.13
CA CYS A 22 12.52 12.82 -0.25
C CYS A 22 12.81 11.52 -1.00
N ALA A 23 12.41 10.39 -0.40
CA ALA A 23 12.65 9.05 -0.91
C ALA A 23 12.39 9.00 -2.42
N PRO A 24 13.37 8.61 -3.25
CA PRO A 24 13.13 8.44 -4.67
C PRO A 24 12.09 7.33 -4.85
N MET A 25 10.85 7.74 -5.10
CA MET A 25 9.80 6.84 -5.53
C MET A 25 10.15 6.44 -6.97
N HIS A 26 10.94 5.38 -7.10
CA HIS A 26 11.12 4.75 -8.40
C HIS A 26 9.73 4.32 -8.85
N ASP A 27 9.28 4.83 -10.01
CA ASP A 27 8.17 4.27 -10.76
C ASP A 27 8.61 2.89 -11.31
N THR A 28 8.89 1.94 -10.42
CA THR A 28 9.09 0.52 -10.74
C THR A 28 7.76 -0.21 -10.86
N ARG A 29 6.65 0.54 -10.94
CA ARG A 29 5.37 0.01 -11.41
C ARG A 29 5.52 -0.19 -12.92
N GLN A 30 6.12 -1.32 -13.29
CA GLN A 30 6.05 -1.85 -14.64
C GLN A 30 4.57 -1.78 -15.06
N SER A 31 4.27 -0.98 -16.08
CA SER A 31 2.90 -0.82 -16.57
C SER A 31 2.34 -2.21 -16.79
N LEU A 32 1.31 -2.59 -16.04
CA LEU A 32 0.70 -3.89 -16.21
C LEU A 32 0.20 -3.94 -17.65
N THR A 33 0.82 -4.80 -18.46
CA THR A 33 0.32 -5.08 -19.79
C THR A 33 -1.12 -5.52 -19.63
N GLN A 34 -2.04 -4.84 -20.30
CA GLN A 34 -3.44 -5.18 -20.24
C GLN A 34 -3.60 -6.62 -20.73
N GLN A 35 -3.80 -7.55 -19.80
CA GLN A 35 -4.05 -8.93 -20.12
C GLN A 35 -5.45 -9.00 -20.71
N THR A 36 -5.53 -9.43 -21.97
CA THR A 36 -6.81 -9.87 -22.53
C THR A 36 -7.36 -10.97 -21.62
N PRO A 37 -8.62 -10.85 -21.14
CA PRO A 37 -9.25 -11.91 -20.39
C PRO A 37 -9.08 -13.23 -21.15
N SER A 38 -8.68 -14.30 -20.45
CA SER A 38 -8.59 -15.62 -21.06
C SER A 38 -9.92 -15.92 -21.76
N SER A 39 -9.88 -16.25 -23.06
CA SER A 39 -11.06 -16.66 -23.83
C SER A 39 -11.69 -17.94 -23.26
N HIS A 40 -10.90 -18.69 -22.49
CA HIS A 40 -11.36 -19.78 -21.65
C HIS A 40 -11.36 -19.30 -20.20
N VAL A 41 -12.52 -18.81 -19.76
CA VAL A 41 -12.87 -18.79 -18.34
C VAL A 41 -13.41 -20.18 -18.05
N ASP A 42 -12.70 -20.97 -17.25
CA ASP A 42 -13.27 -22.19 -16.70
C ASP A 42 -14.55 -21.80 -15.95
N SER A 43 -15.70 -22.17 -16.51
CA SER A 43 -17.01 -21.94 -15.90
C SER A 43 -17.23 -22.82 -14.67
N SER A 44 -16.32 -23.78 -14.42
CA SER A 44 -16.28 -24.50 -13.17
C SER A 44 -15.75 -23.57 -12.08
N LEU A 45 -16.63 -23.20 -11.16
CA LEU A 45 -16.20 -22.53 -9.94
C LEU A 45 -15.14 -23.41 -9.24
N PRO A 46 -14.08 -22.79 -8.69
CA PRO A 46 -13.10 -23.50 -7.87
C PRO A 46 -13.83 -24.34 -6.82
N ALA A 47 -13.27 -25.49 -6.43
CA ALA A 47 -13.92 -26.37 -5.46
C ALA A 47 -14.34 -25.64 -4.16
N ALA A 48 -13.59 -24.60 -3.78
CA ALA A 48 -13.89 -23.72 -2.65
C ALA A 48 -15.20 -22.89 -2.80
N LEU A 49 -15.61 -22.59 -4.03
CA LEU A 49 -16.85 -21.86 -4.36
C LEU A 49 -17.97 -22.76 -4.88
N LYS A 50 -17.82 -24.09 -4.81
CA LYS A 50 -18.89 -25.04 -5.20
C LYS A 50 -20.19 -24.81 -4.43
N ASN A 51 -20.10 -24.29 -3.21
CA ASN A 51 -21.24 -24.00 -2.34
C ASN A 51 -21.75 -22.55 -2.49
N GLY A 52 -21.28 -21.82 -3.50
CA GLY A 52 -21.60 -20.42 -3.72
C GLY A 52 -20.55 -19.46 -3.18
N TRP A 53 -20.84 -18.17 -3.30
CA TRP A 53 -20.06 -17.12 -2.64
C TRP A 53 -20.18 -17.33 -1.12
N PRO A 54 -19.07 -17.32 -0.36
CA PRO A 54 -19.16 -17.36 1.10
C PRO A 54 -20.05 -16.24 1.64
N ASP A 55 -20.66 -16.52 2.78
CA ASP A 55 -21.61 -15.62 3.44
C ASP A 55 -21.06 -14.21 3.63
N SER A 56 -21.96 -13.26 3.85
CA SER A 56 -21.62 -11.86 4.15
C SER A 56 -20.59 -11.70 5.26
N GLN A 57 -20.43 -12.68 6.16
CA GLN A 57 -19.43 -12.73 7.22
C GLN A 57 -18.32 -13.76 6.96
N TRP A 58 -17.88 -13.90 5.70
CA TRP A 58 -16.87 -14.86 5.27
C TRP A 58 -15.58 -14.83 6.12
N TRP A 59 -15.23 -13.66 6.64
CA TRP A 59 -14.01 -13.44 7.41
C TRP A 59 -14.03 -14.16 8.77
N LYS A 60 -15.21 -14.43 9.35
CA LYS A 60 -15.33 -15.12 10.65
C LYS A 60 -14.82 -16.57 10.61
N ALA A 61 -14.81 -17.20 9.43
CA ALA A 61 -14.27 -18.54 9.26
C ALA A 61 -12.76 -18.62 9.52
N TYR A 62 -12.05 -17.48 9.49
CA TYR A 62 -10.62 -17.41 9.77
C TYR A 62 -10.28 -17.33 11.26
N HIS A 63 -11.28 -17.11 12.13
CA HIS A 63 -11.12 -16.99 13.58
C HIS A 63 -10.04 -15.98 14.00
N ASP A 64 -9.90 -14.89 13.25
CA ASP A 64 -8.91 -13.84 13.48
C ASP A 64 -9.57 -12.60 14.09
N ALA A 65 -9.28 -12.38 15.37
CA ALA A 65 -9.80 -11.23 16.11
C ALA A 65 -9.30 -9.88 15.56
N GLN A 66 -8.15 -9.84 14.88
CA GLN A 66 -7.66 -8.62 14.24
C GLN A 66 -8.49 -8.31 12.99
N LEU A 67 -8.86 -9.33 12.22
CA LEU A 67 -9.67 -9.17 11.02
C LEU A 67 -11.09 -8.72 11.37
N ASP A 68 -11.67 -9.29 12.42
CA ASP A 68 -12.97 -8.85 12.96
C ASP A 68 -12.92 -7.38 13.36
N ALA A 69 -11.91 -6.97 14.11
CA ALA A 69 -11.75 -5.57 14.52
C ALA A 69 -11.59 -4.62 13.33
N LEU A 70 -10.86 -5.01 12.29
CA LEU A 70 -10.69 -4.17 11.10
C LEU A 70 -12.00 -3.94 10.35
N ILE A 71 -12.84 -4.97 10.24
CA ILE A 71 -14.12 -4.87 9.52
C ILE A 71 -15.16 -4.11 10.34
N ASP A 72 -15.17 -4.28 11.66
CA ASP A 72 -16.04 -3.53 12.56
C ASP A 72 -15.69 -2.03 12.62
N ASN A 73 -14.46 -1.64 12.26
CA ASN A 73 -13.99 -0.26 12.25
C ASN A 73 -14.01 0.40 10.84
N ALA A 74 -14.54 -0.27 9.82
CA ALA A 74 -14.65 0.24 8.45
C ALA A 74 -15.91 1.10 8.25
#